data_AF-A0A8J4T1A0-F1
#
_entry.id   AF-A0A8J4T1A0-F1
#
_cell.length_a   1.000
_cell.length_b   1.000
_cell.length_c   1.000
_cell.angle_alpha   90.00
_cell.angle_beta   90.00
_cell.angle_gamma   90.00
#
_symmetry.space_group_name_H-M   'P 1'
#
loop_
_entity.id
_entity.type
_entity.pdbx_description
1 polymer ?
#
loop_
_entity_poly.entity_id
_entity_poly.type
_entity_poly.pdbx_seq_one_letter_code
_entity_poly.pdbx_strand_id
1 'polypeptide(L)'
;MNFRPIHIASSQAFTALLTQCASEHKLLLADFYADWCGPCRSFSPHFEQLSQQYHSKGFMFVKVNADTCKELCQEEFVTGLPTFKLYRNKECLATVVGANLAKLRAVLDKYGIQPCVLEIRAFTDEKLKSDACKALIKILESLLCESQTDIHSINMERDEFKQLIGFVPGCLDCLLTIGFKQLENRLELPARSVDKEHVRELLTQLNSISVSDTRLFGALHFLLSSRTDSLYSLYVLICFFNAKNSTVLFAI
;
A
#
# COMPACT_ATOMS: atom_id res chain seq x y z
N MET A 1 7.68 10.69 -19.76
CA MET A 1 7.73 11.86 -18.85
C MET A 1 8.92 11.67 -17.92
N ASN A 2 9.76 12.70 -17.72
CA ASN A 2 10.90 12.61 -16.80
C ASN A 2 10.43 12.92 -15.37
N PHE A 3 10.28 11.88 -14.54
CA PHE A 3 9.88 12.04 -13.14
C PHE A 3 11.05 12.61 -12.33
N ARG A 4 10.94 13.89 -11.97
CA ARG A 4 11.94 14.61 -11.17
C ARG A 4 11.38 14.92 -9.77
N PRO A 5 12.25 15.00 -8.75
CA PRO A 5 11.83 15.42 -7.42
C PRO A 5 11.21 16.82 -7.42
N ILE A 6 10.13 17.01 -6.66
CA ILE A 6 9.45 18.30 -6.49
C ILE A 6 10.16 19.10 -5.41
N HIS A 7 10.47 20.37 -5.67
CA HIS A 7 11.05 21.26 -4.67
C HIS A 7 9.96 21.87 -3.78
N ILE A 8 10.10 21.72 -2.47
CA ILE A 8 9.18 22.26 -1.47
C ILE A 8 9.69 23.62 -1.01
N ALA A 9 8.80 24.61 -1.02
CA ALA A 9 9.12 25.99 -0.65
C ALA A 9 8.65 26.37 0.77
N SER A 10 7.72 25.61 1.39
CA SER A 10 7.15 25.94 2.71
C SER A 10 6.53 24.73 3.40
N SER A 11 6.31 24.81 4.72
CA SER A 11 5.58 23.79 5.50
C SER A 11 4.16 23.55 4.98
N GLN A 12 3.47 24.62 4.54
CA GLN A 12 2.14 24.51 3.98
C GLN A 12 2.13 23.70 2.67
N ALA A 13 3.09 23.97 1.77
CA ALA A 13 3.22 23.21 0.52
C ALA A 13 3.52 21.73 0.80
N PHE A 14 4.37 21.44 1.80
CA PHE A 14 4.67 20.08 2.23
C PHE A 14 3.42 19.35 2.74
N THR A 15 2.65 20.00 3.61
CA THR A 15 1.42 19.45 4.20
C THR A 15 0.34 19.20 3.16
N ALA A 16 0.18 20.12 2.20
CA ALA A 16 -0.73 19.96 1.08
C ALA A 16 -0.35 18.73 0.24
N LEU A 17 0.93 18.56 -0.06
CA LEU A 17 1.41 17.43 -0.85
C LEU A 17 1.32 16.09 -0.11
N LEU A 18 1.56 16.07 1.22
CA LEU A 18 1.28 14.90 2.05
C LEU A 18 -0.20 14.51 2.00
N THR A 19 -1.10 15.50 1.99
CA THR A 19 -2.54 15.27 1.89
C THR A 19 -2.92 14.71 0.52
N GLN A 20 -2.37 15.26 -0.56
CA GLN A 20 -2.56 14.75 -1.91
C GLN A 20 -2.05 13.30 -2.05
N CYS A 21 -0.84 13.02 -1.56
CA CYS A 21 -0.28 11.67 -1.61
C CYS A 21 -1.17 10.68 -0.84
N ALA A 22 -1.73 11.08 0.30
CA ALA A 22 -2.66 10.23 1.06
C ALA A 22 -3.94 9.92 0.26
N SER A 23 -4.55 10.92 -0.41
CA SER A 23 -5.72 10.69 -1.25
C SER A 23 -5.44 9.85 -2.49
N GLU A 24 -4.23 9.94 -3.04
CA GLU A 24 -3.79 9.14 -4.19
C GLU A 24 -3.18 7.79 -3.78
N HIS A 25 -3.19 7.47 -2.48
CA HIS A 25 -2.55 6.28 -1.91
C HIS A 25 -1.06 6.11 -2.29
N LYS A 26 -0.35 7.23 -2.47
CA LYS A 26 1.08 7.30 -2.75
C LYS A 26 1.91 7.50 -1.48
N LEU A 27 3.15 7.06 -1.56
CA LEU A 27 4.19 7.30 -0.57
C LEU A 27 4.96 8.55 -0.93
N LEU A 28 5.26 9.41 0.05
CA LEU A 28 6.11 10.58 -0.17
C LEU A 28 7.48 10.34 0.44
N LEU A 29 8.54 10.47 -0.35
CA LEU A 29 9.94 10.44 0.11
C LEU A 29 10.54 11.84 0.00
N ALA A 30 10.88 12.44 1.15
CA ALA A 30 11.49 13.76 1.24
C ALA A 30 13.01 13.65 1.45
N ASP A 31 13.79 14.37 0.65
CA ASP A 31 15.22 14.64 0.84
C ASP A 31 15.39 16.03 1.45
N PHE A 32 15.76 16.09 2.73
CA PHE A 32 16.16 17.31 3.42
C PHE A 32 17.65 17.53 3.16
N TYR A 33 17.98 18.61 2.45
CA TYR A 33 19.32 18.89 1.93
C TYR A 33 19.71 20.36 2.11
N ALA A 34 20.97 20.69 1.82
CA ALA A 34 21.43 22.07 1.66
C ALA A 34 22.47 22.16 0.54
N ASP A 35 22.60 23.33 -0.09
CA ASP A 35 23.49 23.50 -1.26
C ASP A 35 24.97 23.44 -0.87
N TRP A 36 25.31 23.87 0.34
CA TRP A 36 26.68 23.82 0.88
C TRP A 36 27.07 22.41 1.37
N CYS A 37 26.12 21.50 1.56
CA CYS A 37 26.36 20.15 2.04
C CYS A 37 26.97 19.23 0.95
N GLY A 38 28.27 18.90 1.10
CA GLY A 38 29.00 18.03 0.18
C GLY A 38 28.36 16.65 -0.07
N PRO A 39 27.99 15.89 0.99
CA PRO A 39 27.30 14.61 0.83
C PRO A 39 25.95 14.75 0.11
N CYS A 40 25.19 15.82 0.38
CA CYS A 40 23.91 16.09 -0.28
C CYS A 40 24.08 16.28 -1.79
N ARG A 41 25.04 17.11 -2.20
CA ARG A 41 25.35 17.33 -3.63
C ARG A 41 25.74 16.04 -4.33
N SER A 42 26.57 15.23 -3.68
CA SER A 42 27.03 13.94 -4.22
C SER A 42 25.88 12.94 -4.36
N PHE A 43 24.87 13.01 -3.49
CA PHE A 43 23.74 12.08 -3.50
C PHE A 43 22.60 12.49 -4.43
N SER A 44 22.48 13.78 -4.79
CA SER A 44 21.37 14.29 -5.61
C SER A 44 21.14 13.49 -6.92
N PRO A 45 22.17 13.11 -7.70
CA PRO A 45 21.97 12.32 -8.91
C PRO A 45 21.35 10.94 -8.63
N HIS A 46 21.72 10.30 -7.51
CA HIS A 46 21.12 9.03 -7.10
C HIS A 46 19.66 9.21 -6.69
N PHE A 47 19.33 10.31 -5.99
CA PHE A 47 17.95 10.59 -5.61
C PHE A 47 17.04 10.80 -6.84
N GLU A 48 17.53 11.49 -7.87
CA GLU A 48 16.82 11.64 -9.15
C GLU A 48 16.68 10.33 -9.93
N GLN A 49 17.68 9.46 -9.89
CA GLN A 49 17.57 8.12 -10.49
C GLN A 49 16.52 7.26 -9.76
N LEU A 50 16.52 7.30 -8.42
CA LEU A 50 15.53 6.61 -7.61
C LEU A 50 14.12 7.13 -7.88
N SER A 51 13.94 8.44 -8.08
CA SER A 51 12.62 9.00 -8.38
C SER A 51 12.03 8.46 -9.67
N GLN A 52 12.88 8.18 -10.67
CA GLN A 52 12.44 7.56 -11.92
C GLN A 52 12.11 6.07 -11.74
N GLN A 53 12.97 5.33 -11.03
CA GLN A 53 12.83 3.89 -10.83
C GLN A 53 11.62 3.50 -9.96
N TYR A 54 11.32 4.31 -8.94
CA TYR A 54 10.29 3.99 -7.95
C TYR A 54 8.97 4.73 -8.17
N HIS A 55 8.86 5.57 -9.20
CA HIS A 55 7.62 6.27 -9.52
C HIS A 55 6.45 5.28 -9.75
N SER A 56 6.69 4.24 -10.57
CA SER A 56 5.70 3.19 -10.84
C SER A 56 5.37 2.34 -9.62
N LYS A 57 6.19 2.38 -8.56
CA LYS A 57 5.94 1.71 -7.28
C LYS A 57 5.19 2.60 -6.27
N GLY A 58 4.60 3.70 -6.74
CA GLY A 58 3.73 4.56 -5.94
C GLY A 58 4.46 5.59 -5.08
N PHE A 59 5.71 5.93 -5.42
CA PHE A 59 6.48 6.95 -4.71
C PHE A 59 6.44 8.32 -5.39
N MET A 60 6.27 9.35 -4.57
CA MET A 60 6.46 10.77 -4.87
C MET A 60 7.74 11.24 -4.20
N PHE A 61 8.66 11.83 -4.96
CA PHE A 61 9.95 12.30 -4.44
C PHE A 61 9.93 13.83 -4.31
N VAL A 62 10.43 14.33 -3.18
CA VAL A 62 10.50 15.78 -2.93
C VAL A 62 11.84 16.17 -2.33
N LYS A 63 12.24 17.42 -2.54
CA LYS A 63 13.45 18.02 -1.97
C LYS A 63 13.08 19.23 -1.12
N VAL A 64 13.62 19.28 0.08
CA VAL A 64 13.39 20.35 1.06
C VAL A 64 14.75 20.97 1.39
N ASN A 65 14.96 22.23 1.01
CA ASN A 65 16.21 22.93 1.31
C ASN A 65 16.17 23.47 2.75
N ALA A 66 17.12 23.05 3.57
CA ALA A 66 17.17 23.38 5.00
C ALA A 66 17.46 24.86 5.28
N ASP A 67 18.07 25.58 4.35
CA ASP A 67 18.34 27.01 4.50
C ASP A 67 17.07 27.85 4.25
N THR A 68 16.22 27.43 3.30
CA THR A 68 14.99 28.15 2.94
C THR A 68 13.76 27.66 3.72
N CYS A 69 13.76 26.42 4.18
CA CYS A 69 12.62 25.79 4.87
C CYS A 69 12.98 25.39 6.31
N LYS A 70 13.53 26.34 7.09
CA LYS A 70 14.02 26.09 8.45
C LYS A 70 12.94 25.60 9.41
N GLU A 71 11.76 26.23 9.37
CA GLU A 71 10.61 25.85 10.21
C GLU A 71 10.20 24.41 9.93
N LEU A 72 10.03 24.05 8.66
CA LEU A 72 9.71 22.67 8.26
C LEU A 72 10.77 21.68 8.74
N CYS A 73 12.06 22.03 8.65
CA CYS A 73 13.13 21.15 9.14
C CYS A 73 13.07 20.95 10.67
N GLN A 74 12.65 21.97 11.42
CA GLN A 74 12.44 21.87 12.86
C GLN A 74 11.22 21.02 13.21
N GLU A 75 10.08 21.27 12.55
CA GLU A 75 8.84 20.47 12.67
C GLU A 75 9.11 18.99 12.37
N GLU A 76 9.96 18.73 11.38
CA GLU A 76 10.37 17.40 10.98
C GLU A 76 11.60 16.89 11.74
N PHE A 77 12.03 17.53 12.82
CA PHE A 77 13.13 17.05 13.68
C PHE A 77 14.41 16.68 12.88
N VAL A 78 14.74 17.44 11.84
CA VAL A 78 15.92 17.22 11.01
C VAL A 78 17.16 17.72 11.75
N THR A 79 17.99 16.78 12.22
CA THR A 79 19.19 17.07 13.02
C THR A 79 20.50 16.99 12.22
N GLY A 80 20.46 16.52 10.98
CA GLY A 80 21.63 16.40 10.10
C GLY A 80 21.24 16.25 8.63
N LEU A 81 22.20 16.48 7.73
CA LEU A 81 21.97 16.47 6.28
C LEU A 81 22.91 15.50 5.54
N PRO A 82 22.45 14.85 4.45
CA PRO A 82 21.05 14.79 4.06
C PRO A 82 20.26 13.92 5.05
N THR A 83 18.96 14.19 5.20
CA THR A 83 18.04 13.29 5.90
C THR A 83 16.90 12.95 4.95
N PHE A 84 16.59 11.66 4.81
CA PHE A 84 15.48 11.18 4.02
C PHE A 84 14.35 10.72 4.92
N LYS A 85 13.13 11.15 4.64
CA LYS A 85 11.95 10.71 5.38
C LYS A 85 10.86 10.19 4.46
N LEU A 86 10.35 9.00 4.77
CA LEU A 86 9.27 8.35 4.03
C LEU A 86 7.95 8.54 4.79
N TYR A 87 6.90 8.92 4.07
CA TYR A 87 5.57 9.15 4.62
C TYR A 87 4.50 8.31 3.92
N ARG A 88 3.50 7.91 4.69
CA ARG A 88 2.25 7.30 4.24
C ARG A 88 1.11 7.87 5.08
N ASN A 89 0.01 8.28 4.46
CA ASN A 89 -1.14 8.84 5.19
C ASN A 89 -0.75 9.96 6.17
N LYS A 90 0.19 10.82 5.76
CA LYS A 90 0.77 11.92 6.57
C LYS A 90 1.63 11.49 7.76
N GLU A 91 1.80 10.19 8.00
CA GLU A 91 2.67 9.66 9.06
C GLU A 91 4.05 9.30 8.52
N CYS A 92 5.11 9.61 9.27
CA CYS A 92 6.47 9.23 8.92
C CYS A 92 6.73 7.76 9.25
N LEU A 93 6.94 6.93 8.22
CA LEU A 93 7.17 5.50 8.35
C LEU A 93 8.64 5.14 8.59
N ALA A 94 9.55 5.90 8.02
CA ALA A 94 10.98 5.63 8.08
C ALA A 94 11.80 6.91 7.93
N THR A 95 12.93 6.95 8.63
CA THR A 95 13.94 8.01 8.52
C THR A 95 15.30 7.40 8.22
N VAL A 96 16.01 7.95 7.24
CA VAL A 96 17.38 7.57 6.87
C VAL A 96 18.23 8.83 6.94
N VAL A 97 19.12 8.89 7.93
CA VAL A 97 20.07 10.00 8.08
C VAL A 97 21.39 9.66 7.36
N GLY A 98 21.92 10.64 6.64
CA GLY A 98 23.17 10.54 5.88
C GLY A 98 22.98 9.97 4.46
N ALA A 99 23.98 10.23 3.62
CA ALA A 99 24.01 9.83 2.21
C ALA A 99 24.25 8.31 2.03
N ASN A 100 23.29 7.48 2.45
CA ASN A 100 23.37 6.02 2.40
C ASN A 100 22.37 5.43 1.39
N LEU A 101 22.88 5.14 0.18
CA LEU A 101 22.07 4.65 -0.94
C LEU A 101 21.47 3.26 -0.69
N ALA A 102 22.26 2.35 -0.10
CA ALA A 102 21.82 0.98 0.15
C ALA A 102 20.67 0.96 1.16
N LYS A 103 20.79 1.72 2.25
CA LYS A 103 19.74 1.84 3.27
C LYS A 103 18.47 2.50 2.70
N LEU A 104 18.62 3.53 1.87
CA LEU A 104 17.47 4.19 1.24
C LEU A 104 16.74 3.25 0.26
N ARG A 105 17.48 2.49 -0.56
CA ARG A 105 16.91 1.47 -1.45
C ARG A 105 16.15 0.39 -0.67
N ALA A 106 16.74 -0.13 0.40
CA ALA A 106 16.07 -1.12 1.24
C ALA A 106 14.73 -0.61 1.82
N VAL A 107 14.66 0.68 2.20
CA VAL A 107 13.40 1.31 2.63
C VAL A 107 12.41 1.40 1.46
N LEU A 108 12.85 1.86 0.28
CA LEU A 108 11.99 1.95 -0.90
C LEU A 108 11.44 0.58 -1.34
N ASP A 109 12.29 -0.45 -1.36
CA ASP A 109 11.89 -1.81 -1.71
C ASP A 109 10.91 -2.39 -0.69
N LYS A 110 11.14 -2.15 0.60
CA LYS A 110 10.25 -2.62 1.67
C LYS A 110 8.83 -2.04 1.60
N TYR A 111 8.69 -0.78 1.21
CA TYR A 111 7.40 -0.08 1.27
C TYR A 111 6.70 0.10 -0.08
N GLY A 112 7.39 -0.15 -1.19
CA GLY A 112 6.85 0.03 -2.54
C GLY A 112 5.57 -0.75 -2.75
N ILE A 113 4.65 -0.13 -3.50
CA ILE A 113 3.38 -0.74 -3.86
C ILE A 113 3.54 -1.33 -5.26
N GLN A 114 3.05 -2.55 -5.47
CA GLN A 114 3.14 -3.17 -6.78
C GLN A 114 2.30 -2.38 -7.81
N PRO A 115 2.80 -2.17 -9.05
CA PRO A 115 2.09 -1.38 -10.06
C PRO A 115 0.65 -1.88 -10.31
N CYS A 116 0.47 -3.21 -10.36
CA CYS A 116 -0.83 -3.85 -10.51
C CYS A 116 -1.81 -3.47 -9.38
N VAL A 117 -1.33 -3.28 -8.15
CA VAL A 117 -2.16 -2.84 -7.02
C VAL A 117 -2.52 -1.35 -7.13
N LEU A 118 -1.63 -0.52 -7.69
CA LEU A 118 -1.94 0.89 -7.94
C LEU A 118 -3.03 1.06 -8.99
N GLU A 119 -3.03 0.23 -10.03
CA GLU A 119 -4.10 0.21 -11.04
C GLU A 119 -5.45 -0.14 -10.44
N ILE A 120 -5.49 -1.15 -9.57
CA ILE A 120 -6.71 -1.52 -8.83
C ILE A 120 -7.17 -0.34 -7.94
N ARG A 121 -6.27 0.34 -7.24
CA ARG A 121 -6.60 1.51 -6.40
C ARG A 121 -7.20 2.66 -7.21
N ALA A 122 -6.67 2.90 -8.41
CA ALA A 122 -7.12 3.96 -9.30
C ALA A 122 -8.48 3.67 -9.96
N PHE A 123 -8.97 2.43 -9.88
CA PHE A 123 -10.25 2.05 -10.45
C PHE A 123 -11.42 2.73 -9.71
N THR A 124 -12.30 3.36 -10.49
CA THR A 124 -13.32 4.28 -9.97
C THR A 124 -14.59 3.60 -9.48
N ASP A 125 -14.93 2.43 -10.00
CA ASP A 125 -16.10 1.68 -9.54
C ASP A 125 -15.76 0.96 -8.23
N GLU A 126 -16.16 1.55 -7.10
CA GLU A 126 -15.88 1.02 -5.75
C GLU A 126 -16.43 -0.38 -5.55
N LYS A 127 -17.60 -0.70 -6.11
CA LYS A 127 -18.23 -2.01 -5.93
C LYS A 127 -17.44 -3.09 -6.67
N LEU A 128 -17.19 -2.87 -7.96
CA LEU A 128 -16.41 -3.80 -8.78
C LEU A 128 -14.96 -3.90 -8.27
N LYS A 129 -14.35 -2.80 -7.82
CA LYS A 129 -13.04 -2.80 -7.16
C LYS A 129 -13.03 -3.69 -5.93
N SER A 130 -14.02 -3.54 -5.04
CA SER A 130 -14.16 -4.33 -3.81
C SER A 130 -14.35 -5.81 -4.12
N ASP A 131 -15.23 -6.13 -5.07
CA ASP A 131 -15.52 -7.52 -5.46
C ASP A 131 -14.31 -8.19 -6.15
N ALA A 132 -13.61 -7.46 -7.03
CA ALA A 132 -12.38 -7.94 -7.65
C ALA A 132 -11.25 -8.14 -6.64
N CYS A 133 -11.09 -7.23 -5.67
CA CYS A 133 -10.13 -7.39 -4.57
C CYS A 133 -10.43 -8.65 -3.76
N LYS A 134 -11.70 -8.90 -3.39
CA LYS A 134 -12.10 -10.11 -2.66
C LYS A 134 -11.82 -11.38 -3.46
N ALA A 135 -12.12 -11.37 -4.76
CA ALA A 135 -11.85 -12.49 -5.64
C ALA A 135 -10.34 -12.78 -5.73
N LEU A 136 -9.51 -11.75 -5.91
CA LEU A 136 -8.04 -11.87 -5.90
C LEU A 136 -7.51 -12.38 -4.57
N ILE A 137 -7.94 -11.79 -3.45
CA ILE A 137 -7.51 -12.20 -2.10
C ILE A 137 -7.81 -13.69 -1.90
N LYS A 138 -9.01 -14.14 -2.25
CA LYS A 138 -9.39 -15.56 -2.16
C LYS A 138 -8.50 -16.47 -3.01
N ILE A 139 -8.16 -16.04 -4.23
CA ILE A 139 -7.23 -16.79 -5.10
C ILE A 139 -5.85 -16.87 -4.43
N LEU A 140 -5.31 -15.74 -3.98
CA LEU A 140 -3.97 -15.67 -3.37
C LEU A 140 -3.88 -16.45 -2.05
N GLU A 141 -4.91 -16.39 -1.20
CA GLU A 141 -5.00 -17.18 0.03
C GLU A 141 -4.96 -18.68 -0.27
N SER A 142 -5.63 -19.12 -1.34
CA SER A 142 -5.61 -20.53 -1.75
C SER A 142 -4.21 -21.04 -2.14
N LEU A 143 -3.32 -20.15 -2.59
CA LEU A 143 -1.92 -20.49 -2.93
C LEU A 143 -1.04 -20.66 -1.69
N LEU A 144 -1.45 -20.13 -0.54
CA LEU A 144 -0.70 -20.27 0.72
C LEU A 144 -1.00 -21.59 1.43
N CYS A 145 -2.15 -22.21 1.15
CA CYS A 145 -2.52 -23.53 1.67
C CYS A 145 -1.64 -24.65 1.07
N GLU A 146 -1.46 -25.73 1.82
CA GLU A 146 -0.83 -26.94 1.28
C GLU A 146 -1.78 -27.57 0.25
N SER A 147 -1.39 -27.56 -1.02
CA SER A 147 -2.17 -28.16 -2.10
C SER A 147 -1.75 -29.62 -2.31
N GLN A 148 -2.74 -30.50 -2.52
CA GLN A 148 -2.51 -31.85 -3.05
C GLN A 148 -2.26 -31.84 -4.56
N THR A 149 -2.50 -30.70 -5.23
CA THR A 149 -2.39 -30.54 -6.68
C THR A 149 -1.02 -30.01 -7.08
N ASP A 150 -0.45 -30.57 -8.14
CA ASP A 150 0.84 -30.12 -8.71
C ASP A 150 0.75 -28.76 -9.43
N ILE A 151 -0.44 -28.39 -9.90
CA ILE A 151 -0.70 -27.19 -10.70
C ILE A 151 -1.98 -26.51 -10.21
N HIS A 152 -1.90 -25.20 -9.98
CA HIS A 152 -3.07 -24.34 -9.79
C HIS A 152 -3.56 -23.87 -11.16
N SER A 153 -4.84 -24.09 -11.46
CA SER A 153 -5.45 -23.69 -12.74
C SER A 153 -6.68 -22.82 -12.50
N ILE A 154 -6.77 -21.69 -13.19
CA ILE A 154 -7.91 -20.78 -13.15
C ILE A 154 -8.54 -20.74 -14.55
N ASN A 155 -9.83 -21.07 -14.66
CA ASN A 155 -10.55 -21.00 -15.92
C ASN A 155 -10.98 -19.55 -16.20
N MET A 156 -10.49 -18.98 -17.30
CA MET A 156 -10.75 -17.59 -17.69
C MET A 156 -12.11 -17.40 -18.37
N GLU A 157 -12.77 -18.49 -18.78
CA GLU A 157 -14.07 -18.44 -19.46
C GLU A 157 -15.24 -18.21 -18.49
N ARG A 158 -15.01 -18.36 -17.18
CA ARG A 158 -16.04 -18.10 -16.16
C ARG A 158 -16.42 -16.62 -16.15
N ASP A 159 -17.73 -16.34 -16.09
CA ASP A 159 -18.25 -14.97 -16.07
C ASP A 159 -17.66 -14.14 -14.92
N GLU A 160 -17.53 -14.73 -13.72
CA GLU A 160 -16.89 -14.09 -12.57
C GLU A 160 -15.45 -13.65 -12.86
N PHE A 161 -14.68 -14.46 -13.60
CA PHE A 161 -13.31 -14.11 -13.98
C PHE A 161 -13.33 -12.94 -14.96
N LYS A 162 -14.14 -13.03 -16.02
CA LYS A 162 -14.22 -11.98 -17.05
C LYS A 162 -14.69 -10.64 -16.49
N GLN A 163 -15.69 -10.66 -15.61
CA GLN A 163 -16.30 -9.45 -15.05
C GLN A 163 -15.48 -8.79 -13.94
N LEU A 164 -14.60 -9.55 -13.27
CA LEU A 164 -13.78 -9.04 -12.18
C LEU A 164 -12.31 -8.99 -12.58
N ILE A 165 -11.67 -10.14 -12.71
CA ILE A 165 -10.22 -10.25 -12.92
C ILE A 165 -9.79 -9.77 -14.31
N GLY A 166 -10.58 -10.08 -15.33
CA GLY A 166 -10.32 -9.66 -16.71
C GLY A 166 -10.75 -8.23 -17.03
N PHE A 167 -11.62 -7.63 -16.21
CA PHE A 167 -12.19 -6.31 -16.46
C PHE A 167 -11.54 -5.22 -15.60
N VAL A 168 -11.32 -5.47 -14.30
CA VAL A 168 -10.73 -4.49 -13.40
C VAL A 168 -9.21 -4.41 -13.65
N PRO A 169 -8.66 -3.23 -14.01
CA PRO A 169 -7.24 -3.06 -14.30
C PRO A 169 -6.35 -3.53 -13.14
N GLY A 170 -5.17 -4.06 -13.47
CA GLY A 170 -4.21 -4.61 -12.52
C GLY A 170 -4.55 -5.97 -11.91
N CYS A 171 -5.79 -6.45 -12.01
CA CYS A 171 -6.16 -7.74 -11.40
C CYS A 171 -5.46 -8.93 -12.05
N LEU A 172 -5.49 -9.00 -13.39
CA LEU A 172 -4.74 -10.02 -14.12
C LEU A 172 -3.24 -9.91 -13.85
N ASP A 173 -2.68 -8.69 -13.86
CA ASP A 173 -1.26 -8.45 -13.62
C ASP A 173 -0.80 -8.89 -12.23
N CYS A 174 -1.66 -8.81 -11.21
CA CYS A 174 -1.38 -9.38 -9.90
C CYS A 174 -1.10 -10.89 -9.99
N LEU A 175 -1.89 -11.63 -10.77
CA LEU A 175 -1.73 -13.07 -10.96
C LEU A 175 -0.47 -13.37 -11.79
N LEU A 176 -0.23 -12.63 -12.86
CA LEU A 176 0.96 -12.80 -13.69
C LEU A 176 2.25 -12.52 -12.90
N THR A 177 2.21 -11.53 -12.01
CA THR A 177 3.34 -11.16 -11.13
C THR A 177 3.69 -12.26 -10.12
N ILE A 178 2.71 -13.04 -9.67
CA ILE A 178 2.92 -14.26 -8.84
C ILE A 178 3.49 -15.44 -9.66
N GLY A 179 3.47 -15.34 -10.99
CA GLY A 179 4.04 -16.34 -11.89
C GLY A 179 3.01 -17.19 -12.63
N PHE A 180 1.72 -16.85 -12.57
CA PHE A 180 0.74 -17.49 -13.44
C PHE A 180 1.10 -17.26 -14.91
N LYS A 181 0.99 -18.32 -15.72
CA LYS A 181 1.13 -18.24 -17.16
C LYS A 181 -0.23 -18.25 -17.81
N GLN A 182 -0.45 -17.30 -18.71
CA GLN A 182 -1.66 -17.25 -19.51
C GLN A 182 -1.57 -18.20 -20.69
N LEU A 183 -2.53 -19.13 -20.75
CA LEU A 183 -2.83 -19.98 -21.89
C LEU A 183 -4.17 -19.49 -22.49
N GLU A 184 -4.60 -20.09 -23.62
CA GLU A 184 -5.78 -19.61 -24.36
C GLU A 184 -7.02 -19.36 -23.49
N ASN A 185 -7.41 -20.32 -22.64
CA ASN A 185 -8.63 -20.23 -21.83
C ASN A 185 -8.40 -20.36 -20.31
N ARG A 186 -7.13 -20.36 -19.87
CA ARG A 186 -6.80 -20.59 -18.46
C ARG A 186 -5.47 -19.98 -18.04
N LEU A 187 -5.35 -19.71 -16.75
CA LEU A 187 -4.09 -19.40 -16.09
C LEU A 187 -3.56 -20.63 -15.37
N GLU A 188 -2.26 -20.91 -15.48
CA GLU A 188 -1.61 -22.02 -14.77
C GLU A 188 -0.40 -21.56 -13.96
N LEU A 189 -0.24 -22.12 -12.76
CA LEU A 189 0.91 -21.92 -11.88
C LEU A 189 1.30 -23.25 -11.21
N PRO A 190 2.51 -23.80 -11.44
CA PRO A 190 2.95 -24.99 -10.74
C PRO A 190 3.09 -24.71 -9.23
N ALA A 191 2.53 -25.57 -8.38
CA ALA A 191 2.46 -25.36 -6.92
C ALA A 191 3.85 -25.15 -6.28
N ARG A 192 4.87 -25.87 -6.77
CA ARG A 192 6.27 -25.72 -6.33
C ARG A 192 6.92 -24.37 -6.66
N SER A 193 6.33 -23.61 -7.58
CA SER A 193 6.89 -22.33 -8.05
C SER A 193 6.27 -21.14 -7.31
N VAL A 194 5.34 -21.39 -6.38
CA VAL A 194 4.68 -20.34 -5.60
C VAL A 194 5.67 -19.73 -4.62
N ASP A 195 6.02 -18.46 -4.85
CA ASP A 195 6.73 -17.65 -3.87
C ASP A 195 5.74 -17.17 -2.79
N LYS A 196 5.76 -17.86 -1.64
CA LYS A 196 4.86 -17.56 -0.53
C LYS A 196 5.13 -16.20 0.14
N GLU A 197 6.33 -15.64 0.02
CA GLU A 197 6.62 -14.31 0.57
C GLU A 197 5.98 -13.24 -0.30
N HIS A 198 6.15 -13.34 -1.61
CA HIS A 198 5.56 -12.43 -2.58
C HIS A 198 4.03 -12.45 -2.55
N VAL A 199 3.42 -13.64 -2.41
CA VAL A 199 1.96 -13.77 -2.22
C VAL A 199 1.48 -13.02 -0.96
N ARG A 200 2.20 -13.14 0.17
CA ARG A 200 1.85 -12.44 1.41
C ARG A 200 2.01 -10.93 1.30
N GLU A 201 3.03 -10.47 0.56
CA GLU A 201 3.23 -9.05 0.27
C GLU A 201 2.02 -8.49 -0.51
N LEU A 202 1.64 -9.13 -1.61
CA LEU A 202 0.49 -8.72 -2.42
C LEU A 202 -0.82 -8.77 -1.64
N LEU A 203 -1.04 -9.81 -0.83
CA LEU A 203 -2.19 -9.89 0.08
C LEU A 203 -2.25 -8.70 1.05
N THR A 204 -1.13 -8.30 1.63
CA THR A 204 -1.07 -7.15 2.53
C THR A 204 -1.47 -5.87 1.81
N GLN A 205 -1.01 -5.69 0.57
CA GLN A 205 -1.34 -4.53 -0.25
C GLN A 205 -2.82 -4.52 -0.70
N LEU A 206 -3.37 -5.66 -1.11
CA LEU A 206 -4.77 -5.79 -1.53
C LEU A 206 -5.75 -5.61 -0.36
N ASN A 207 -5.43 -6.14 0.82
CA ASN A 207 -6.25 -5.95 2.02
C ASN A 207 -6.37 -4.47 2.42
N SER A 208 -5.32 -3.66 2.17
CA SER A 208 -5.41 -2.21 2.40
C SER A 208 -6.44 -1.50 1.52
N ILE A 209 -6.82 -2.08 0.38
CA ILE A 209 -7.86 -1.56 -0.52
C ILE A 209 -9.25 -1.99 -0.01
N SER A 210 -9.42 -3.27 0.33
CA SER A 210 -10.72 -3.83 0.75
C SER A 210 -11.23 -3.26 2.07
N VAL A 211 -10.35 -2.81 2.97
CA VAL A 211 -10.74 -2.24 4.28
C VAL A 211 -11.41 -0.86 4.14
N SER A 212 -11.20 -0.16 3.02
CA SER A 212 -11.80 1.16 2.73
C SER A 212 -13.34 1.15 2.67
N ASP A 213 -13.96 -0.04 2.55
CA ASP A 213 -15.42 -0.21 2.56
C ASP A 213 -16.06 -0.06 3.96
N THR A 214 -15.27 0.15 5.02
CA THR A 214 -15.85 0.48 6.34
C THR A 214 -16.16 1.97 6.49
N ARG A 215 -17.16 2.43 5.74
CA ARG A 215 -18.07 3.51 6.20
C ARG A 215 -18.82 3.14 7.50
N LEU A 216 -18.48 2.01 8.13
CA LEU A 216 -18.93 1.59 9.45
C LEU A 216 -18.04 2.10 10.59
N PHE A 217 -16.76 2.44 10.39
CA PHE A 217 -15.94 2.95 11.51
C PHE A 217 -16.25 4.41 11.88
N GLY A 218 -16.56 5.26 10.88
CA GLY A 218 -17.02 6.62 11.13
C GLY A 218 -18.42 6.67 11.78
N ALA A 219 -19.31 5.75 11.37
CA ALA A 219 -20.64 5.63 11.97
C ALA A 219 -20.60 5.03 13.38
N LEU A 220 -19.74 4.03 13.64
CA LEU A 220 -19.56 3.49 15.00
C LEU A 220 -18.91 4.52 15.94
N HIS A 221 -17.91 5.28 15.51
CA HIS A 221 -17.30 6.31 16.36
C HIS A 221 -18.27 7.46 16.65
N PHE A 222 -19.12 7.84 15.68
CA PHE A 222 -20.18 8.83 15.90
C PHE A 222 -21.24 8.31 16.88
N LEU A 223 -21.71 7.06 16.72
CA LEU A 223 -22.69 6.42 17.61
C LEU A 223 -22.14 6.12 19.01
N LEU A 224 -20.83 5.89 19.17
CA LEU A 224 -20.19 5.67 20.47
C LEU A 224 -19.82 6.97 21.19
N SER A 225 -19.93 8.12 20.52
CA SER A 225 -19.70 9.45 21.13
C SER A 225 -21.00 10.16 21.56
N SER A 226 -22.17 9.67 21.14
CA SER A 226 -23.46 10.24 21.47
C SER A 226 -24.30 9.32 22.38
N ARG A 227 -24.26 9.64 23.67
CA ARG A 227 -25.20 9.29 24.74
C ARG A 227 -25.18 7.88 25.32
N THR A 228 -24.97 7.90 26.63
CA THR A 228 -25.32 6.96 27.68
C THR A 228 -26.76 6.49 27.61
N ASP A 229 -26.95 5.19 27.80
CA ASP A 229 -27.86 4.55 28.77
C ASP A 229 -28.50 3.27 28.20
N SER A 230 -28.56 2.24 29.06
CA SER A 230 -29.22 0.94 28.89
C SER A 230 -28.38 -0.24 28.36
N LEU A 231 -28.61 -1.38 28.99
CA LEU A 231 -27.92 -2.69 28.96
C LEU A 231 -27.83 -3.38 27.58
N TYR A 232 -28.16 -2.70 26.48
CA TYR A 232 -28.04 -3.23 25.12
C TYR A 232 -26.60 -3.21 24.56
N SER A 233 -25.69 -2.42 25.15
CA SER A 233 -24.33 -2.26 24.63
C SER A 233 -23.44 -3.50 24.79
N LEU A 234 -23.72 -4.38 25.77
CA LEU A 234 -22.91 -5.59 25.97
C LEU A 234 -23.24 -6.70 24.95
N TYR A 235 -24.43 -6.69 24.35
CA TYR A 235 -24.85 -7.74 23.41
C TYR A 235 -24.17 -7.62 22.04
N VAL A 236 -23.84 -6.39 21.61
CA VAL A 236 -23.18 -6.16 20.31
C VAL A 236 -21.68 -6.48 20.37
N LEU A 237 -21.05 -6.34 21.54
CA LEU A 237 -19.62 -6.66 21.71
C LEU A 237 -19.36 -8.18 21.68
N ILE A 238 -20.33 -9.00 22.08
CA ILE A 238 -20.19 -10.46 22.12
C ILE A 238 -20.26 -11.09 20.72
N CYS A 239 -20.95 -10.47 19.75
CA CYS A 239 -21.08 -11.02 18.40
C CYS A 239 -19.80 -10.94 17.55
N PHE A 240 -18.83 -10.08 17.89
CA PHE A 240 -17.62 -9.89 17.09
C PHE A 240 -16.43 -10.78 17.49
N PHE A 241 -16.50 -11.50 18.62
CA PHE A 241 -15.36 -12.26 19.14
C PHE A 241 -15.41 -13.78 18.89
N ASN A 242 -16.44 -14.31 18.21
CA ASN A 242 -16.65 -15.76 18.12
C ASN A 242 -16.69 -16.34 16.70
N ALA A 243 -15.73 -15.95 15.85
CA ALA A 243 -15.48 -16.59 14.54
C ALA A 243 -14.17 -17.40 14.50
N LYS A 244 -13.65 -17.81 15.66
CA LYS A 244 -12.51 -18.73 15.80
C LYS A 244 -12.65 -19.57 17.08
N ASN A 245 -13.56 -20.54 17.06
CA ASN A 245 -13.36 -21.89 17.60
C ASN A 245 -14.69 -22.64 17.64
N SER A 246 -14.67 -23.86 17.12
CA SER A 246 -15.79 -24.80 17.18
C SER A 246 -16.06 -25.20 18.63
N THR A 247 -17.09 -24.63 19.26
CA THR A 247 -17.79 -25.30 20.37
C THR A 247 -19.22 -24.77 20.48
N VAL A 248 -20.18 -25.66 20.27
CA VAL A 248 -21.60 -25.45 20.56
C VAL A 248 -21.76 -25.40 22.07
N LEU A 249 -22.42 -24.37 22.61
CA LEU A 249 -23.05 -24.46 23.93
C LEU A 249 -24.53 -24.08 23.81
N PHE A 250 -25.38 -25.03 24.20
CA PHE A 250 -26.82 -24.91 24.34
C PHE A 250 -27.20 -24.20 25.66
N ALA A 251 -28.43 -23.69 25.66
CA ALA A 251 -29.33 -23.43 26.81
C ALA A 251 -29.09 -22.10 27.57
N ILE A 252 -30.10 -21.31 27.98
CA ILE A 252 -31.58 -21.45 28.07
C ILE A 252 -32.20 -20.13 27.60
#